data_AF-A0A3D3IUS8-F1
#
_entry.id   AF-A0A3D3IUS8-F1
#
_cell.length_a   1.000
_cell.length_b   1.000
_cell.length_c   1.000
_cell.angle_alpha   90.00
_cell.angle_beta   90.00
_cell.angle_gamma   90.00
#
_symmetry.space_group_name_H-M   'P 1'
#
loop_
_entity.id
_entity.type
_entity.pdbx_description
1 polymer ?
#
loop_
_entity_poly.entity_id
_entity_poly.type
_entity_poly.pdbx_seq_one_letter_code
_entity_poly.pdbx_strand_id
1 'polypeptide(L)'
;MTKAMIFPGQGSQKVGMGSELAAAFPEAKEIFQAVDDALSQNLSKLIFSGEQSDLDMTANTQPAIMATSLAAWAVLQKQGGAAFPQFTYAAGHSLGEYSALAAVETFTLADTARLLRTRGDAMQSAVPVGMGAMAALLGADLDPALDICMTAQEDQILTVANDNSSGQVVISGHKEAVDRAIVLAQERGIKRAVLLPVSAPFHCPLMAPAADVMSDALGRVNMRVPQLPIIANVTADVVADPKVIRTRLVEQVTGMVRWRE
;
A
#
# COMPACT_ATOMS: atom_id res chain seq x y z
N MET A 1 6.42 -17.72 21.22
CA MET A 1 5.28 -17.21 20.42
C MET A 1 5.86 -16.55 19.19
N THR A 2 5.38 -16.91 18.01
CA THR A 2 5.67 -16.24 16.74
C THR A 2 5.04 -14.84 16.77
N LYS A 3 5.80 -13.81 16.39
CA LYS A 3 5.31 -12.43 16.27
C LYS A 3 5.60 -11.93 14.86
N ALA A 4 4.70 -11.13 14.31
CA ALA A 4 4.86 -10.50 13.01
C ALA A 4 4.80 -8.97 13.12
N MET A 5 5.51 -8.29 12.23
CA MET A 5 5.41 -6.85 12.05
C MET A 5 4.42 -6.57 10.93
N ILE A 6 3.43 -5.73 11.19
CA ILE A 6 2.42 -5.35 10.19
C ILE A 6 2.48 -3.85 9.94
N PHE A 7 2.52 -3.47 8.66
CA PHE A 7 2.64 -2.08 8.22
C PHE A 7 1.40 -1.66 7.43
N PRO A 8 0.78 -0.51 7.76
CA PRO A 8 -0.46 -0.08 7.13
C PRO A 8 -0.26 0.41 5.69
N GLY A 9 -1.36 0.37 4.93
CA GLY A 9 -1.46 0.90 3.58
C GLY A 9 -2.20 2.24 3.50
N GLN A 10 -2.45 2.69 2.26
CA GLN A 10 -3.17 3.92 1.94
C GLN A 10 -4.59 3.90 2.52
N GLY A 11 -5.06 5.05 2.99
CA GLY A 11 -6.30 5.20 3.76
C GLY A 11 -6.06 5.34 5.26
N SER A 12 -4.82 5.13 5.73
CA SER A 12 -4.43 5.29 7.13
C SER A 12 -3.86 6.68 7.46
N GLN A 13 -3.63 7.51 6.44
CA GLN A 13 -3.04 8.84 6.61
C GLN A 13 -4.01 9.84 7.23
N LYS A 14 -3.47 10.73 8.06
CA LYS A 14 -4.18 11.89 8.60
C LYS A 14 -3.18 13.01 8.87
N VAL A 15 -3.56 14.25 8.59
CA VAL A 15 -2.76 15.42 8.99
C VAL A 15 -2.50 15.37 10.50
N GLY A 16 -1.25 15.61 10.89
CA GLY A 16 -0.74 15.53 12.26
C GLY A 16 -0.14 14.18 12.63
N MET A 17 -0.29 13.13 11.82
CA MET A 17 0.27 11.81 12.14
C MET A 17 1.79 11.86 12.35
N GLY A 18 2.28 11.17 13.38
CA GLY A 18 3.72 11.11 13.70
C GLY A 18 4.35 12.39 14.26
N SER A 19 3.63 13.51 14.33
CA SER A 19 4.16 14.78 14.87
C SER A 19 4.56 14.66 16.35
N GLU A 20 3.72 14.03 17.17
CA GLU A 20 4.02 13.76 18.58
C GLU A 20 5.24 12.85 18.75
N LEU A 21 5.40 11.84 17.88
CA LEU A 21 6.58 10.98 17.89
C LEU A 21 7.85 11.78 17.54
N ALA A 22 7.80 12.60 16.49
CA ALA A 22 8.93 13.43 16.08
C ALA A 22 9.30 14.48 17.12
N ALA A 23 8.32 14.99 17.88
CA ALA A 23 8.55 15.93 18.98
C ALA A 23 9.20 15.25 20.21
N ALA A 24 8.79 14.02 20.52
CA ALA A 24 9.24 13.30 21.71
C ALA A 24 10.56 12.53 21.51
N PHE A 25 10.82 12.04 20.29
CA PHE A 25 11.89 11.08 20.03
C PHE A 25 12.81 11.54 18.87
N PRO A 26 14.12 11.73 19.11
CA PRO A 26 15.07 12.12 18.07
C PRO A 26 15.10 11.17 16.87
N GLU A 27 15.01 9.86 17.12
CA GLU A 27 15.00 8.84 16.06
C GLU A 27 13.80 8.97 15.13
N ALA A 28 12.62 9.38 15.62
CA ALA A 28 11.47 9.65 14.76
C ALA A 28 11.71 10.91 13.92
N LYS A 29 12.25 11.97 14.52
CA LYS A 29 12.59 13.21 13.83
C LYS A 29 13.60 12.99 12.70
N GLU A 30 14.61 12.16 12.94
CA GLU A 30 15.62 11.80 11.95
C GLU A 30 15.02 11.08 10.74
N ILE A 31 14.03 10.19 10.94
CA ILE A 31 13.33 9.53 9.82
C ILE A 31 12.64 10.55 8.93
N PHE A 32 11.86 11.48 9.51
CA PHE A 32 11.17 12.50 8.71
C PHE A 32 12.15 13.41 7.97
N GLN A 33 13.24 13.84 8.62
CA GLN A 33 14.27 14.65 7.97
C GLN A 33 14.93 13.92 6.80
N ALA A 34 15.29 12.64 7.00
CA ALA A 34 15.91 11.84 5.94
C ALA A 34 14.98 11.60 4.75
N VAL A 35 13.66 11.48 4.98
CA VAL A 35 12.66 11.39 3.92
C VAL A 35 12.54 12.72 3.17
N ASP A 36 12.50 13.84 3.88
CA ASP A 36 12.47 15.18 3.27
C ASP A 36 13.70 15.41 2.38
N ASP A 37 14.88 15.07 2.87
CA ASP A 37 16.15 15.18 2.14
C ASP A 37 16.14 14.27 0.90
N ALA A 38 15.71 13.01 1.05
CA ALA A 38 15.67 12.03 -0.04
C ALA A 38 14.72 12.43 -1.17
N LEU A 39 13.64 13.14 -0.85
CA LEU A 39 12.66 13.65 -1.80
C LEU A 39 12.94 15.08 -2.26
N SER A 40 13.89 15.77 -1.61
CA SER A 40 14.13 17.21 -1.79
C SER A 40 12.83 18.03 -1.64
N GLN A 41 12.00 17.64 -0.68
CA GLN A 41 10.67 18.20 -0.42
C GLN A 41 10.43 18.26 1.09
N ASN A 42 9.64 19.24 1.54
CA ASN A 42 9.22 19.30 2.95
C ASN A 42 7.94 18.49 3.15
N LEU A 43 8.04 17.17 2.99
CA LEU A 43 6.91 16.25 3.14
C LEU A 43 6.47 16.21 4.62
N SER A 44 7.40 16.31 5.56
CA SER A 44 7.09 16.36 6.99
C SER A 44 6.14 17.52 7.35
N LYS A 45 6.33 18.72 6.77
CA LYS A 45 5.39 19.84 6.94
C LYS A 45 3.99 19.51 6.41
N LEU A 46 3.89 18.84 5.26
CA LEU A 46 2.59 18.38 4.74
C LEU A 46 1.95 17.37 5.70
N ILE A 47 2.72 16.39 6.18
CA ILE A 47 2.25 15.37 7.12
C ILE A 47 1.74 16.01 8.42
N PHE A 48 2.48 16.96 9.00
CA PHE A 48 2.16 17.49 10.33
C PHE A 48 1.10 18.58 10.33
N SER A 49 1.05 19.42 9.29
CA SER A 49 0.23 20.63 9.32
C SER A 49 -0.24 21.10 7.95
N GLY A 50 -0.16 20.27 6.91
CA GLY A 50 -0.65 20.62 5.58
C GLY A 50 -2.16 20.38 5.42
N GLU A 51 -2.64 20.55 4.19
CA GLU A 51 -4.03 20.27 3.86
C GLU A 51 -4.26 18.77 3.66
N GLN A 52 -5.39 18.25 4.18
CA GLN A 52 -5.70 16.83 4.07
C GLN A 52 -5.86 16.41 2.60
N SER A 53 -6.41 17.27 1.74
CA SER A 53 -6.54 17.00 0.31
C SER A 53 -5.19 16.81 -0.39
N ASP A 54 -4.17 17.56 0.02
CA ASP A 54 -2.82 17.43 -0.53
C ASP A 54 -2.15 16.17 0.00
N LEU A 55 -2.37 15.85 1.28
CA LEU A 55 -1.85 14.61 1.88
C LEU A 55 -2.52 13.37 1.27
N ASP A 56 -3.78 13.46 0.85
CA ASP A 56 -4.55 12.37 0.23
C ASP A 56 -4.14 12.09 -1.22
N MET A 57 -3.38 12.98 -1.87
CA MET A 57 -2.80 12.70 -3.17
C MET A 57 -1.87 11.49 -3.05
N THR A 58 -2.13 10.43 -3.81
CA THR A 58 -1.41 9.13 -3.78
C THR A 58 0.11 9.30 -3.74
N ALA A 59 0.64 10.25 -4.53
CA ALA A 59 2.04 10.61 -4.60
C ALA A 59 2.64 11.03 -3.23
N ASN A 60 1.87 11.74 -2.41
CA ASN A 60 2.24 12.18 -1.07
C ASN A 60 1.89 11.11 -0.03
N THR A 61 0.71 10.49 -0.14
CA THR A 61 0.21 9.49 0.80
C THR A 61 1.18 8.34 1.02
N GLN A 62 1.75 7.81 -0.07
CA GLN A 62 2.63 6.63 0.00
C GLN A 62 3.92 6.89 0.81
N PRO A 63 4.77 7.86 0.44
CA PRO A 63 5.96 8.17 1.24
C PRO A 63 5.60 8.69 2.65
N ALA A 64 4.45 9.35 2.83
CA ALA A 64 4.02 9.84 4.14
C ALA A 64 3.71 8.71 5.13
N ILE A 65 2.91 7.72 4.72
CA ILE A 65 2.59 6.56 5.57
C ILE A 65 3.85 5.75 5.89
N MET A 66 4.75 5.59 4.91
CA MET A 66 6.02 4.92 5.12
C MET A 66 6.91 5.67 6.13
N ALA A 67 7.04 6.99 6.01
CA ALA A 67 7.81 7.81 6.95
C ALA A 67 7.26 7.68 8.38
N THR A 68 5.95 7.81 8.56
CA THR A 68 5.31 7.65 9.88
C THR A 68 5.47 6.24 10.44
N SER A 69 5.36 5.22 9.60
CA SER A 69 5.53 3.82 10.01
C SER A 69 6.96 3.52 10.46
N LEU A 70 7.95 4.00 9.70
CA LEU A 70 9.36 3.80 10.03
C LEU A 70 9.82 4.68 11.21
N ALA A 71 9.21 5.85 11.41
CA ALA A 71 9.42 6.65 12.61
C ALA A 71 8.94 5.90 13.87
N ALA A 72 7.73 5.34 13.83
CA ALA A 72 7.23 4.50 14.92
C ALA A 72 8.10 3.25 15.14
N TRP A 73 8.52 2.59 14.07
CA TRP A 73 9.44 1.45 14.12
C TRP A 73 10.77 1.80 14.80
N ALA A 74 11.39 2.93 14.41
CA ALA A 74 12.65 3.39 14.98
C ALA A 74 12.53 3.68 16.49
N VAL A 75 11.44 4.32 16.92
CA VAL A 75 11.16 4.53 18.36
C VAL A 75 11.01 3.19 19.07
N LEU A 76 10.19 2.27 18.55
CA LEU A 76 9.98 0.98 19.18
C LEU A 76 11.28 0.19 19.32
N GLN A 77 12.13 0.18 18.30
CA GLN A 77 13.42 -0.51 18.32
C GLN A 77 14.38 0.11 19.34
N LYS A 78 14.50 1.45 19.36
CA LYS A 78 15.43 2.14 20.26
C LYS A 78 14.97 2.10 21.72
N GLN A 79 13.70 2.38 21.98
CA GLN A 79 13.13 2.40 23.33
C GLN A 79 12.94 0.99 23.90
N GLY A 80 12.68 -0.01 23.04
CA GLY A 80 12.58 -1.41 23.44
C GLY A 80 13.91 -2.00 23.92
N GLY A 81 15.04 -1.56 23.35
CA GLY A 81 16.37 -2.00 23.75
C GLY A 81 16.48 -3.53 23.84
N ALA A 82 17.00 -4.04 24.96
CA ALA A 82 17.11 -5.49 25.20
C ALA A 82 15.76 -6.23 25.34
N ALA A 83 14.67 -5.50 25.62
CA ALA A 83 13.33 -6.06 25.73
C ALA A 83 12.57 -6.04 24.38
N PHE A 84 13.20 -5.57 23.30
CA PHE A 84 12.58 -5.50 22.00
C PHE A 84 12.22 -6.90 21.49
N PRO A 85 10.96 -7.14 21.04
CA PRO A 85 10.54 -8.46 20.61
C PRO A 85 11.35 -8.97 19.41
N GLN A 86 11.60 -10.28 19.41
CA GLN A 86 12.00 -10.98 18.20
C GLN A 86 10.77 -11.21 17.32
N PHE A 87 10.88 -10.88 16.04
CA PHE A 87 9.85 -11.10 15.04
C PHE A 87 10.30 -12.21 14.09
N THR A 88 9.33 -12.90 13.49
CA THR A 88 9.59 -14.00 12.56
C THR A 88 9.28 -13.61 11.12
N TYR A 89 8.28 -12.75 10.93
CA TYR A 89 7.81 -12.30 9.62
C TYR A 89 7.53 -10.80 9.64
N ALA A 90 7.61 -10.18 8.47
CA ALA A 90 7.04 -8.86 8.22
C ALA A 90 5.99 -8.95 7.13
N ALA A 91 4.96 -8.13 7.21
CA ALA A 91 3.97 -7.97 6.16
C ALA A 91 3.52 -6.51 6.14
N GLY A 92 3.07 -6.05 4.98
CA GLY A 92 2.42 -4.75 4.93
C GLY A 92 1.41 -4.71 3.82
N HIS A 93 0.38 -3.88 4.02
CA HIS A 93 -0.75 -3.81 3.10
C HIS A 93 -0.44 -2.86 1.94
N SER A 94 -0.33 -3.40 0.72
CA SER A 94 0.00 -2.64 -0.49
C SER A 94 1.31 -1.85 -0.33
N LEU A 95 1.25 -0.51 -0.22
CA LEU A 95 2.43 0.32 0.04
C LEU A 95 3.15 -0.09 1.33
N GLY A 96 2.43 -0.64 2.31
CA GLY A 96 2.98 -1.10 3.58
C GLY A 96 4.03 -2.20 3.38
N GLU A 97 3.98 -2.96 2.28
CA GLU A 97 5.00 -3.97 1.94
C GLU A 97 6.37 -3.31 1.75
N TYR A 98 6.43 -2.09 1.21
CA TYR A 98 7.67 -1.31 1.10
C TYR A 98 8.17 -0.84 2.47
N SER A 99 7.25 -0.43 3.37
CA SER A 99 7.59 -0.10 4.76
C SER A 99 8.14 -1.31 5.50
N ALA A 100 7.53 -2.49 5.31
CA ALA A 100 8.00 -3.75 5.88
C ALA A 100 9.41 -4.10 5.38
N LEU A 101 9.63 -4.01 4.06
CA LEU A 101 10.92 -4.26 3.41
C LEU A 101 12.01 -3.28 3.88
N ALA A 102 11.67 -2.01 4.11
CA ALA A 102 12.58 -1.03 4.68
C ALA A 102 12.91 -1.34 6.15
N ALA A 103 11.92 -1.75 6.95
CA ALA A 103 12.12 -2.12 8.35
C ALA A 103 13.01 -3.36 8.52
N VAL A 104 12.98 -4.29 7.57
CA VAL A 104 13.89 -5.46 7.50
C VAL A 104 15.12 -5.24 6.64
N GLU A 105 15.46 -3.98 6.36
CA GLU A 105 16.68 -3.51 5.68
C GLU A 105 16.89 -4.03 4.24
N THR A 106 15.84 -4.43 3.54
CA THR A 106 15.92 -4.76 2.10
C THR A 106 16.22 -3.51 1.27
N PHE A 107 15.58 -2.39 1.62
CA PHE A 107 15.78 -1.08 1.01
C PHE A 107 16.40 -0.11 2.02
N THR A 108 17.16 0.87 1.53
CA THR A 108 17.51 2.03 2.35
C THR A 108 16.28 2.93 2.51
N LEU A 109 16.20 3.69 3.61
CA LEU A 109 15.11 4.65 3.83
C LEU A 109 14.92 5.62 2.64
N ALA A 110 16.04 6.13 2.11
CA ALA A 110 16.04 7.07 1.01
C ALA A 110 15.55 6.44 -0.30
N ASP A 111 15.94 5.19 -0.59
CA ASP A 111 15.44 4.46 -1.75
C ASP A 111 13.96 4.13 -1.61
N THR A 112 13.50 3.72 -0.42
CA THR A 112 12.08 3.47 -0.16
C THR A 112 11.24 4.72 -0.36
N ALA A 113 11.69 5.88 0.13
CA ALA A 113 11.01 7.16 -0.08
C ALA A 113 10.86 7.49 -1.57
N ARG A 114 11.96 7.38 -2.34
CA ARG A 114 11.94 7.62 -3.79
C ARG A 114 11.07 6.61 -4.54
N LEU A 115 11.17 5.32 -4.21
CA LEU A 115 10.34 4.28 -4.80
C LEU A 115 8.85 4.55 -4.56
N LEU A 116 8.45 4.92 -3.35
CA LEU A 116 7.05 5.19 -3.03
C LEU A 116 6.54 6.51 -3.63
N ARG A 117 7.40 7.52 -3.78
CA ARG A 117 7.07 8.71 -4.58
C ARG A 117 6.79 8.30 -6.03
N THR A 118 7.72 7.58 -6.66
CA THR A 118 7.59 7.08 -8.04
C THR A 118 6.34 6.20 -8.20
N ARG A 119 6.10 5.27 -7.28
CA ARG A 119 4.92 4.40 -7.28
C ARG A 119 3.64 5.21 -7.18
N GLY A 120 3.60 6.18 -6.27
CA GLY A 120 2.43 7.04 -6.09
C GLY A 120 2.13 7.88 -7.32
N ASP A 121 3.15 8.49 -7.94
CA ASP A 121 3.01 9.26 -9.19
C ASP A 121 2.54 8.38 -10.36
N ALA A 122 3.15 7.20 -10.52
CA ALA A 122 2.84 6.28 -11.61
C ALA A 122 1.41 5.72 -11.48
N MET A 123 1.01 5.27 -10.29
CA MET A 123 -0.35 4.75 -10.07
C MET A 123 -1.42 5.84 -10.21
N GLN A 124 -1.10 7.08 -9.81
CA GLN A 124 -2.02 8.22 -9.94
C GLN A 124 -2.28 8.62 -11.39
N SER A 125 -1.30 8.40 -12.28
CA SER A 125 -1.33 8.82 -13.69
C SER A 125 -1.55 7.68 -14.70
N ALA A 126 -1.65 6.44 -14.23
CA ALA A 126 -1.76 5.24 -15.08
C ALA A 126 -3.02 5.24 -15.97
N VAL A 127 -4.10 5.88 -15.53
CA VAL A 127 -5.32 6.07 -16.32
C VAL A 127 -5.78 7.52 -16.28
N PRO A 128 -6.47 8.03 -17.32
CA PRO A 128 -7.10 9.33 -17.29
C PRO A 128 -8.05 9.50 -16.09
N VAL A 129 -8.09 10.73 -15.54
CA VAL A 129 -8.97 11.07 -14.42
C VAL A 129 -10.42 10.71 -14.75
N GLY A 130 -11.08 9.99 -13.83
CA GLY A 130 -12.47 9.57 -13.97
C GLY A 130 -12.69 8.27 -14.75
N MET A 131 -11.67 7.71 -15.38
CA MET A 131 -11.78 6.45 -16.13
C MET A 131 -11.92 5.22 -15.22
N GLY A 132 -11.27 5.25 -14.05
CA GLY A 132 -11.27 4.14 -13.12
C GLY A 132 -11.87 4.48 -11.76
N ALA A 133 -12.26 3.44 -11.03
CA ALA A 133 -12.78 3.56 -9.67
C ALA A 133 -12.40 2.34 -8.82
N MET A 134 -12.64 2.45 -7.52
CA MET A 134 -12.62 1.33 -6.58
C MET A 134 -13.87 1.35 -5.71
N ALA A 135 -14.35 0.18 -5.29
CA ALA A 135 -15.46 0.06 -4.36
C ALA A 135 -15.21 -1.03 -3.31
N ALA A 136 -15.61 -0.77 -2.07
CA ALA A 136 -15.62 -1.77 -1.01
C ALA A 136 -16.96 -2.52 -0.99
N LEU A 137 -16.89 -3.85 -1.02
CA LEU A 137 -18.01 -4.77 -0.81
C LEU A 137 -17.97 -5.26 0.64
N LEU A 138 -18.78 -4.66 1.50
CA LEU A 138 -18.92 -5.02 2.91
C LEU A 138 -20.02 -6.07 3.07
N GLY A 139 -19.69 -7.17 3.73
CA GLY A 139 -20.51 -8.38 3.83
C GLY A 139 -20.28 -9.37 2.68
N ALA A 140 -19.27 -9.17 1.83
CA ALA A 140 -18.87 -10.12 0.78
C ALA A 140 -17.53 -10.79 1.15
N ASP A 141 -17.45 -12.11 0.98
CA ASP A 141 -16.19 -12.83 0.90
C ASP A 141 -15.67 -12.88 -0.55
N LEU A 142 -14.48 -13.45 -0.73
CA LEU A 142 -13.78 -13.49 -2.02
C LEU A 142 -14.62 -14.11 -3.15
N ASP A 143 -15.20 -15.29 -2.96
CA ASP A 143 -15.92 -16.00 -4.05
C ASP A 143 -17.14 -15.21 -4.56
N PRO A 144 -18.05 -14.69 -3.71
CA PRO A 144 -19.11 -13.80 -4.17
C PRO A 144 -18.60 -12.55 -4.90
N ALA A 145 -17.49 -11.96 -4.43
CA ALA A 145 -16.91 -10.76 -5.05
C ALA A 145 -16.32 -11.06 -6.45
N LEU A 146 -15.67 -12.22 -6.62
CA LEU A 146 -15.17 -12.71 -7.91
C LEU A 146 -16.32 -12.91 -8.90
N ASP A 147 -17.41 -13.56 -8.47
CA ASP A 147 -18.60 -13.78 -9.31
C ASP A 147 -19.28 -12.45 -9.70
N ILE A 148 -19.34 -11.49 -8.78
CA ILE A 148 -19.82 -10.12 -9.07
C ILE A 148 -18.93 -9.46 -10.13
N CYS A 149 -17.60 -9.52 -9.97
CA CYS A 149 -16.68 -8.95 -10.96
C CYS A 149 -16.87 -9.60 -12.32
N MET A 150 -16.93 -10.93 -12.36
CA MET A 150 -17.10 -11.69 -13.61
C MET A 150 -18.38 -11.33 -14.35
N THR A 151 -19.46 -11.10 -13.61
CA THR A 151 -20.77 -10.76 -14.19
C THR A 151 -20.83 -9.29 -14.63
N ALA A 152 -20.29 -8.37 -13.84
CA ALA A 152 -20.40 -6.92 -14.09
C ALA A 152 -19.36 -6.35 -15.06
N GLN A 153 -18.26 -7.08 -15.30
CA GLN A 153 -17.15 -6.58 -16.13
C GLN A 153 -17.57 -6.29 -17.58
N GLU A 154 -18.42 -7.13 -18.19
CA GLU A 154 -18.73 -7.09 -19.62
C GLU A 154 -17.44 -7.01 -20.47
N ASP A 155 -17.33 -6.04 -21.40
CA ASP A 155 -16.12 -5.80 -22.21
C ASP A 155 -15.08 -4.89 -21.52
N GLN A 156 -15.27 -4.58 -20.23
CA GLN A 156 -14.40 -3.69 -19.44
C GLN A 156 -13.61 -4.48 -18.39
N ILE A 157 -12.48 -3.92 -17.94
CA ILE A 157 -11.72 -4.46 -16.81
C ILE A 157 -12.46 -4.18 -15.48
N LEU A 158 -12.69 -5.23 -14.70
CA LEU A 158 -13.13 -5.19 -13.31
C LEU A 158 -12.61 -6.43 -12.56
N THR A 159 -11.87 -6.23 -11.48
CA THR A 159 -11.27 -7.32 -10.70
C THR A 159 -11.40 -7.08 -9.20
N VAL A 160 -11.16 -8.13 -8.41
CA VAL A 160 -10.92 -7.97 -6.97
C VAL A 160 -9.52 -7.40 -6.77
N ALA A 161 -9.45 -6.25 -6.12
CA ALA A 161 -8.23 -5.51 -5.79
C ALA A 161 -7.64 -5.93 -4.43
N ASN A 162 -8.50 -6.17 -3.43
CA ASN A 162 -8.07 -6.51 -2.08
C ASN A 162 -9.02 -7.53 -1.46
N ASP A 163 -8.49 -8.64 -0.96
CA ASP A 163 -9.17 -9.52 0.00
C ASP A 163 -8.66 -9.16 1.40
N ASN A 164 -9.37 -8.29 2.12
CA ASN A 164 -8.88 -7.67 3.36
C ASN A 164 -9.20 -8.50 4.60
N SER A 165 -10.42 -8.98 4.71
CA SER A 165 -10.89 -9.79 5.84
C SER A 165 -12.20 -10.48 5.47
N SER A 166 -12.65 -11.39 6.32
CA SER A 166 -13.98 -12.00 6.17
C SER A 166 -15.06 -10.93 6.09
N GLY A 167 -15.83 -10.94 5.00
CA GLY A 167 -16.84 -9.93 4.72
C GLY A 167 -16.30 -8.55 4.30
N GLN A 168 -15.03 -8.41 3.90
CA GLN A 168 -14.51 -7.15 3.37
C GLN A 168 -13.58 -7.38 2.17
N VAL A 169 -14.11 -7.11 0.98
CA VAL A 169 -13.39 -7.17 -0.29
C VAL A 169 -13.44 -5.80 -0.98
N VAL A 170 -12.39 -5.44 -1.71
CA VAL A 170 -12.36 -4.24 -2.57
C VAL A 170 -12.26 -4.69 -4.02
N ILE A 171 -13.07 -4.08 -4.87
CA ILE A 171 -13.03 -4.26 -6.33
C ILE A 171 -12.49 -2.99 -7.00
N SER A 172 -11.83 -3.12 -8.14
CA SER A 172 -11.34 -2.00 -8.94
C SER A 172 -11.36 -2.29 -10.44
N GLY A 173 -11.43 -1.24 -11.24
CA GLY A 173 -11.50 -1.36 -12.69
C GLY A 173 -12.01 -0.08 -13.34
N HIS A 174 -12.59 -0.22 -14.54
CA HIS A 174 -13.28 0.88 -15.19
C HIS A 174 -14.44 1.35 -14.33
N LYS A 175 -14.64 2.68 -14.29
CA LYS A 175 -15.65 3.29 -13.43
C LYS A 175 -17.05 2.72 -13.69
N GLU A 176 -17.44 2.56 -14.95
CA GLU A 176 -18.75 2.03 -15.33
C GLU A 176 -18.95 0.59 -14.86
N ALA A 177 -17.92 -0.26 -14.97
CA ALA A 177 -17.96 -1.63 -14.47
C ALA A 177 -18.07 -1.70 -12.94
N VAL A 178 -17.36 -0.83 -12.22
CA VAL A 178 -17.49 -0.70 -10.76
C VAL A 178 -18.89 -0.25 -10.38
N ASP A 179 -19.47 0.72 -11.09
CA ASP A 179 -20.82 1.21 -10.84
C ASP A 179 -21.87 0.09 -11.06
N ARG A 180 -21.73 -0.71 -12.12
CA ARG A 180 -22.55 -1.93 -12.35
C ARG A 180 -22.39 -2.95 -11.22
N ALA A 181 -21.17 -3.20 -10.78
CA ALA A 181 -20.87 -4.15 -9.72
C ALA A 181 -21.48 -3.74 -8.37
N ILE A 182 -21.55 -2.44 -8.07
CA ILE A 182 -22.22 -1.93 -6.87
C ILE A 182 -23.71 -2.28 -6.89
N VAL A 183 -24.38 -2.07 -8.02
CA VAL A 183 -25.81 -2.41 -8.18
C VAL A 183 -26.00 -3.92 -8.04
N LEU A 184 -25.20 -4.72 -8.76
CA LEU A 184 -25.27 -6.17 -8.72
C LEU A 184 -25.01 -6.74 -7.31
N ALA A 185 -24.07 -6.15 -6.57
CA ALA A 185 -23.78 -6.55 -5.19
C ALA A 185 -25.02 -6.37 -4.29
N GLN A 186 -25.76 -5.26 -4.45
CA GLN A 186 -26.99 -5.02 -3.69
C GLN A 186 -28.09 -6.02 -4.06
N GLU A 187 -28.27 -6.31 -5.36
CA GLU A 187 -29.23 -7.31 -5.85
C GLU A 187 -28.94 -8.72 -5.30
N ARG A 188 -27.66 -9.05 -5.10
CA ARG A 188 -27.19 -10.32 -4.52
C ARG A 188 -27.15 -10.32 -3.00
N GLY A 189 -27.68 -9.28 -2.35
CA GLY A 189 -27.81 -9.22 -0.89
C GLY A 189 -26.50 -8.90 -0.14
N ILE A 190 -25.47 -8.39 -0.83
CA ILE A 190 -24.28 -7.88 -0.14
C ILE A 190 -24.69 -6.68 0.70
N LYS A 191 -24.33 -6.72 2.00
CA LYS A 191 -24.80 -5.79 3.03
C LYS A 191 -24.59 -4.32 2.63
N ARG A 192 -23.43 -3.99 2.04
CA ARG A 192 -23.15 -2.63 1.56
C ARG A 192 -22.06 -2.64 0.48
N ALA A 193 -22.27 -1.88 -0.58
CA ALA A 193 -21.25 -1.59 -1.60
C ALA A 193 -21.01 -0.08 -1.66
N VAL A 194 -19.74 0.37 -1.53
CA VAL A 194 -19.40 1.80 -1.36
C VAL A 194 -18.23 2.18 -2.25
N LEU A 195 -18.39 3.24 -3.06
CA LEU A 195 -17.27 3.85 -3.78
C LEU A 195 -16.23 4.38 -2.79
N LEU A 196 -14.97 4.07 -3.05
CA LEU A 196 -13.85 4.59 -2.28
C LEU A 196 -13.46 5.98 -2.81
N PRO A 197 -13.06 6.92 -1.93
CA PRO A 197 -12.62 8.26 -2.33
C PRO A 197 -11.19 8.20 -2.88
N VAL A 198 -10.99 7.48 -3.98
CA VAL A 198 -9.72 7.33 -4.69
C VAL A 198 -9.92 7.69 -6.16
N SER A 199 -8.86 8.16 -6.79
CA SER A 199 -8.87 8.74 -8.14
C SER A 199 -8.40 7.79 -9.23
N ALA A 200 -8.00 6.56 -8.88
CA ALA A 200 -7.47 5.57 -9.81
C ALA A 200 -7.85 4.13 -9.38
N PRO A 201 -7.90 3.18 -10.34
CA PRO A 201 -8.31 1.80 -10.10
C PRO A 201 -7.10 0.94 -9.71
N PHE A 202 -6.61 1.09 -8.49
CA PHE A 202 -5.42 0.37 -8.02
C PHE A 202 -5.62 -1.14 -7.99
N HIS A 203 -4.53 -1.90 -8.13
CA HIS A 203 -4.54 -3.37 -8.01
C HIS A 203 -5.44 -4.08 -9.04
N CYS A 204 -5.46 -3.59 -10.28
CA CYS A 204 -6.09 -4.26 -11.42
C CYS A 204 -5.25 -4.11 -12.70
N PRO A 205 -5.57 -4.83 -13.79
CA PRO A 205 -4.83 -4.77 -15.05
C PRO A 205 -4.67 -3.36 -15.66
N LEU A 206 -5.56 -2.41 -15.34
CA LEU A 206 -5.42 -1.00 -15.78
C LEU A 206 -4.17 -0.31 -15.25
N MET A 207 -3.52 -0.85 -14.20
CA MET A 207 -2.29 -0.31 -13.64
C MET A 207 -1.02 -0.81 -14.34
N ALA A 208 -1.12 -1.52 -15.47
CA ALA A 208 0.04 -2.01 -16.22
C ALA A 208 1.08 -0.91 -16.54
N PRO A 209 0.71 0.33 -16.95
CA PRO A 209 1.69 1.40 -17.15
C PRO A 209 2.46 1.76 -15.87
N ALA A 210 1.81 1.70 -14.70
CA ALA A 210 2.49 1.92 -13.42
C ALA A 210 3.40 0.75 -13.04
N ALA A 211 3.04 -0.47 -13.40
CA ALA A 211 3.89 -1.65 -13.19
C ALA A 211 5.19 -1.55 -14.00
N ASP A 212 5.13 -1.07 -15.24
CA ASP A 212 6.32 -0.83 -16.08
C ASP A 212 7.27 0.19 -15.45
N VAL A 213 6.73 1.32 -14.98
CA VAL A 213 7.52 2.34 -14.26
C VAL A 213 8.17 1.75 -13.00
N MET A 214 7.44 0.91 -12.26
CA MET A 214 7.98 0.27 -11.06
C MET A 214 9.03 -0.79 -11.37
N SER A 215 8.90 -1.52 -12.46
CA SER A 215 9.91 -2.47 -12.93
C SER A 215 11.24 -1.76 -13.17
N ASP A 216 11.21 -0.62 -13.88
CA ASP A 216 12.38 0.21 -14.14
C ASP A 216 12.99 0.78 -12.85
N ALA A 217 12.14 1.32 -11.96
CA ALA A 217 12.58 1.93 -10.71
C ALA A 217 13.25 0.89 -9.78
N LEU A 218 12.62 -0.27 -9.59
CA LEU A 218 13.16 -1.37 -8.79
C LEU A 218 14.43 -1.98 -9.42
N GLY A 219 14.56 -1.93 -10.75
CA GLY A 219 15.76 -2.32 -11.47
C GLY A 219 17.01 -1.52 -11.11
N ARG A 220 16.84 -0.27 -10.65
CA ARG A 220 17.91 0.68 -10.33
C ARG A 220 18.27 0.72 -8.84
N VAL A 221 17.50 0.07 -7.98
CA VAL A 221 17.72 0.04 -6.53
C VAL A 221 18.47 -1.23 -6.13
N ASN A 222 19.45 -1.06 -5.24
CA ASN A 222 20.15 -2.19 -4.64
C ASN A 222 19.28 -2.81 -3.53
N MET A 223 18.84 -4.05 -3.74
CA MET A 223 18.02 -4.80 -2.79
C MET A 223 18.90 -5.75 -1.99
N ARG A 224 18.91 -5.59 -0.66
CA ARG A 224 19.59 -6.52 0.25
C ARG A 224 18.68 -7.71 0.57
N VAL A 225 19.27 -8.82 0.98
CA VAL A 225 18.49 -9.92 1.58
C VAL A 225 17.83 -9.38 2.85
N PRO A 226 16.50 -9.53 3.03
CA PRO A 226 15.81 -9.06 4.22
C PRO A 226 16.32 -9.79 5.46
N GLN A 227 16.44 -9.07 6.58
CA GLN A 227 16.78 -9.69 7.87
C GLN A 227 15.73 -10.69 8.36
N LEU A 228 14.47 -10.50 7.96
CA LEU A 228 13.34 -11.37 8.24
C LEU A 228 12.53 -11.56 6.96
N PRO A 229 12.07 -12.78 6.63
CA PRO A 229 11.24 -13.00 5.45
C PRO A 229 9.95 -12.18 5.51
N ILE A 230 9.45 -11.78 4.34
CA ILE A 230 8.19 -11.06 4.21
C ILE A 230 7.07 -11.97 3.69
N ILE A 231 5.82 -11.63 3.99
CA ILE A 231 4.65 -12.22 3.33
C ILE A 231 4.27 -11.34 2.14
N ALA A 232 4.43 -11.85 0.93
CA ALA A 232 4.16 -11.08 -0.29
C ALA A 232 2.65 -10.96 -0.56
N ASN A 233 2.16 -9.76 -0.85
CA ASN A 233 0.72 -9.50 -1.00
C ASN A 233 0.07 -10.31 -2.13
N VAL A 234 0.76 -10.54 -3.24
CA VAL A 234 0.19 -11.17 -4.44
C VAL A 234 0.05 -12.68 -4.33
N THR A 235 0.88 -13.33 -3.49
CA THR A 235 0.88 -14.79 -3.35
C THR A 235 0.44 -15.26 -1.97
N ALA A 236 0.45 -14.39 -0.95
CA ALA A 236 0.34 -14.77 0.47
C ALA A 236 1.43 -15.75 0.94
N ASP A 237 2.53 -15.86 0.18
CA ASP A 237 3.65 -16.74 0.48
C ASP A 237 4.79 -16.02 1.19
N VAL A 238 5.58 -16.79 1.94
CA VAL A 238 6.84 -16.35 2.55
C VAL A 238 7.90 -16.15 1.47
N VAL A 239 8.49 -14.96 1.39
CA VAL A 239 9.53 -14.60 0.42
C VAL A 239 10.74 -13.97 1.11
N ALA A 240 11.95 -14.41 0.74
CA ALA A 240 13.20 -13.83 1.21
C ALA A 240 14.22 -13.53 0.09
N ASP A 241 14.06 -14.09 -1.11
CA ASP A 241 14.97 -13.81 -2.23
C ASP A 241 14.66 -12.42 -2.83
N PRO A 242 15.62 -11.46 -2.83
CA PRO A 242 15.43 -10.13 -3.41
C PRO A 242 14.94 -10.13 -4.87
N LYS A 243 15.31 -11.13 -5.67
CA LYS A 243 14.83 -11.25 -7.07
C LYS A 243 13.34 -11.60 -7.12
N VAL A 244 12.90 -12.49 -6.24
CA VAL A 244 11.48 -12.86 -6.12
C VAL A 244 10.71 -11.67 -5.56
N ILE A 245 11.22 -11.00 -4.51
CA ILE A 245 10.59 -9.80 -3.93
C ILE A 245 10.39 -8.74 -5.02
N ARG A 246 11.42 -8.44 -5.82
CA ARG A 246 11.33 -7.48 -6.93
C ARG A 246 10.18 -7.83 -7.88
N THR A 247 10.11 -9.09 -8.31
CA THR A 247 9.08 -9.58 -9.22
C THR A 247 7.68 -9.39 -8.61
N ARG A 248 7.53 -9.78 -7.33
CA ARG A 248 6.27 -9.67 -6.60
C ARG A 248 5.83 -8.22 -6.40
N LEU A 249 6.75 -7.29 -6.17
CA LEU A 249 6.44 -5.86 -6.04
C LEU A 249 5.95 -5.22 -7.35
N VAL A 250 6.42 -5.68 -8.51
CA VAL A 250 5.90 -5.25 -9.81
C VAL A 250 4.50 -5.82 -10.04
N GLU A 251 4.33 -7.13 -9.82
CA GLU A 251 3.02 -7.80 -9.93
C GLU A 251 1.98 -7.18 -8.98
N GLN A 252 2.40 -6.73 -7.79
CA GLN A 252 1.55 -6.11 -6.77
C GLN A 252 0.80 -4.89 -7.30
N VAL A 253 1.35 -4.16 -8.26
CA VAL A 253 0.72 -2.94 -8.80
C VAL A 253 -0.58 -3.26 -9.55
N THR A 254 -0.63 -4.41 -10.22
CA THR A 254 -1.78 -4.88 -11.02
C THR A 254 -2.55 -6.04 -10.40
N GLY A 255 -1.97 -6.70 -9.38
CA GLY A 255 -2.50 -7.90 -8.75
C GLY A 255 -3.25 -7.63 -7.46
N MET A 256 -4.09 -8.59 -7.08
CA MET A 256 -4.86 -8.57 -5.83
C MET A 256 -3.94 -8.59 -4.61
N VAL A 257 -4.25 -7.76 -3.61
CA VAL A 257 -3.67 -7.83 -2.28
C VAL A 257 -4.42 -8.89 -1.47
N ARG A 258 -3.78 -10.05 -1.24
CA ARG A 258 -4.31 -11.20 -0.49
C ARG A 258 -3.98 -11.04 0.99
N TRP A 259 -4.65 -10.12 1.67
CA TRP A 259 -4.32 -9.73 3.06
C TRP A 259 -4.96 -10.63 4.13
N ARG A 260 -6.11 -11.25 3.81
CA ARG A 260 -6.84 -12.13 4.72
C ARG A 260 -6.14 -13.45 5.01
N GLU A 261 -5.44 -14.01 4.01
CA GLU A 261 -4.72 -15.30 4.08
C GLU A 261 -3.46 -15.22 4.95
#